data_AF-A0A7K8NVW0-F1
#
_entry.id   AF-A0A7K8NVW0-F1
#
_cell.length_a   1.000
_cell.length_b   1.000
_cell.length_c   1.000
_cell.angle_alpha   90.00
_cell.angle_beta   90.00
_cell.angle_gamma   90.00
#
_symmetry.space_group_name_H-M   'P 1'
#
loop_
_entity.id
_entity.type
_entity.pdbx_description
1 polymer ?
#
loop_
_entity_poly.entity_id
_entity_poly.type
_entity_poly.pdbx_seq_one_letter_code
_entity_poly.pdbx_strand_id
1 'polypeptide(L)'
;GTFLLTFPVEAAIAPLARMLTYTTLPDGEVIASSADFQVENCLPNKVSLHFASQEGLPSSNTRLQLHTSPRSLCALRAVDKSVLLVKPEDEVSASSVYDLLQLKEIRGYRFKDYYLEEDSANPCVSLDNILLNGFLYTPISPDGEGDAYDILKELGLKVFTSSKIHKPQICQHYTGHMMERSYSGSISALGLVEDSDYTMMKQIDVGDPVETVRKYFPETWIWEVVSVNSEGNAELDVTIPDTITEWKANAFCTSTDAGFGLSPTVSLRAFQPFFV
;
A
#
# COMPACT_ATOMS: atom_id res chain seq x y z
N GLY A 1 -34.56 3.57 -13.90
CA GLY A 1 -34.29 2.15 -14.19
C GLY A 1 -33.02 1.72 -13.47
N THR A 2 -32.72 0.43 -13.44
CA THR A 2 -31.52 -0.10 -12.76
C THR A 2 -30.55 -0.64 -13.80
N PHE A 3 -29.30 -0.17 -13.76
CA PHE A 3 -28.21 -0.70 -14.57
C PHE A 3 -27.32 -1.53 -13.65
N LEU A 4 -27.03 -2.77 -14.04
CA LEU A 4 -26.14 -3.67 -13.31
C LEU A 4 -24.89 -3.88 -14.16
N LEU A 5 -23.74 -3.61 -13.55
CA LEU A 5 -22.41 -3.78 -14.14
C LEU A 5 -21.58 -4.65 -13.19
N THR A 6 -20.78 -5.55 -13.75
CA THR A 6 -19.96 -6.49 -13.00
C THR A 6 -18.52 -6.38 -13.48
N PHE A 7 -17.60 -6.15 -12.56
CA PHE A 7 -16.17 -6.00 -12.85
C PHE A 7 -15.38 -7.01 -12.00
N PRO A 8 -14.40 -7.75 -12.58
CA PRO A 8 -13.45 -8.50 -11.78
C PRO A 8 -12.54 -7.54 -11.00
N VAL A 9 -12.26 -7.85 -9.73
CA VAL A 9 -11.30 -7.09 -8.92
C VAL A 9 -9.95 -7.79 -9.00
N GLU A 10 -8.95 -7.11 -9.55
CA GLU A 10 -7.60 -7.63 -9.76
C GLU A 10 -6.56 -6.87 -8.93
N ALA A 11 -5.41 -7.51 -8.68
CA ALA A 11 -4.28 -6.93 -7.94
C ALA A 11 -3.78 -5.58 -8.52
N ALA A 12 -3.92 -5.40 -9.83
CA ALA A 12 -3.53 -4.17 -10.54
C ALA A 12 -4.45 -2.95 -10.24
N ILE A 13 -5.56 -3.15 -9.52
CA ILE A 13 -6.53 -2.10 -9.18
C ILE A 13 -6.34 -1.60 -7.73
N ALA A 14 -5.53 -2.29 -6.91
CA ALA A 14 -5.18 -1.82 -5.57
C ALA A 14 -4.25 -0.58 -5.62
N PRO A 15 -4.36 0.38 -4.68
CA PRO A 15 -5.22 0.37 -3.49
C PRO A 15 -6.64 0.91 -3.72
N LEU A 16 -6.92 1.51 -4.87
CA LEU A 16 -8.12 2.33 -5.09
C LEU A 16 -8.69 2.11 -6.50
N ALA A 17 -9.84 1.43 -6.57
CA ALA A 17 -10.64 1.40 -7.79
C ALA A 17 -11.45 2.70 -7.88
N ARG A 18 -11.38 3.37 -9.03
CA ARG A 18 -12.07 4.63 -9.29
C ARG A 18 -12.91 4.52 -10.55
N MET A 19 -14.23 4.58 -10.39
CA MET A 19 -15.20 4.34 -11.44
C MET A 19 -15.83 5.66 -11.89
N LEU A 20 -15.73 5.97 -13.19
CA LEU A 20 -16.50 7.01 -13.84
C LEU A 20 -17.69 6.40 -14.57
N THR A 21 -18.87 7.00 -14.40
CA THR A 21 -20.02 6.82 -15.28
C THR A 21 -20.39 8.16 -15.90
N TYR A 22 -20.72 8.17 -17.18
CA TYR A 22 -21.24 9.38 -17.85
C TYR A 22 -22.18 9.01 -18.99
N THR A 23 -22.99 9.98 -19.41
CA THR A 23 -23.84 9.92 -20.59
C THR A 23 -23.90 11.30 -21.25
N THR A 24 -24.07 11.33 -22.57
CA THR A 24 -24.23 12.57 -23.35
C THR A 24 -25.66 12.66 -23.88
N LEU A 25 -26.32 13.80 -23.65
CA LEU A 25 -27.69 14.05 -24.06
C LEU A 25 -27.73 14.53 -25.54
N PRO A 26 -28.89 14.45 -26.23
CA PRO A 26 -29.00 14.84 -27.64
C PRO A 26 -28.71 16.31 -27.95
N ASP A 27 -28.71 17.18 -26.94
CA ASP A 27 -28.38 18.60 -27.03
C ASP A 27 -26.88 18.90 -26.76
N GLY A 28 -26.09 17.86 -26.46
CA GLY A 28 -24.67 17.92 -26.14
C GLY A 28 -24.33 18.11 -24.66
N GLU A 29 -25.30 18.12 -23.73
CA GLU A 29 -25.00 18.12 -22.28
C GLU A 29 -24.40 16.78 -21.82
N VAL A 30 -23.43 16.81 -20.90
CA VAL A 30 -22.85 15.61 -20.27
C VAL A 30 -23.30 15.52 -18.83
N ILE A 31 -23.94 14.40 -18.45
CA ILE A 31 -24.19 14.05 -17.06
C ILE A 31 -23.16 12.99 -16.66
N ALA A 32 -22.41 13.25 -15.58
CA ALA A 32 -21.38 12.38 -15.05
C ALA A 32 -21.61 12.05 -13.56
N SER A 33 -21.04 10.95 -13.09
CA SER A 33 -20.98 10.56 -11.68
C SER A 33 -19.81 9.61 -11.44
N SER A 34 -19.06 9.83 -10.37
CA SER A 34 -17.89 9.04 -9.97
C SER A 34 -18.10 8.32 -8.64
N ALA A 35 -17.41 7.20 -8.46
CA ALA A 35 -17.33 6.48 -7.18
C ALA A 35 -15.92 5.92 -6.95
N ASP A 36 -15.41 6.10 -5.72
CA ASP A 36 -14.16 5.54 -5.22
C ASP A 36 -14.45 4.29 -4.37
N PHE A 37 -13.76 3.18 -4.66
CA PHE A 37 -13.85 1.93 -3.92
C PHE A 37 -12.47 1.52 -3.43
N GLN A 38 -12.32 1.36 -2.11
CA GLN A 38 -11.09 0.86 -1.51
C GLN A 38 -10.90 -0.61 -1.89
N VAL A 39 -9.70 -0.97 -2.38
CA VAL A 39 -9.34 -2.33 -2.79
C VAL A 39 -8.20 -2.81 -1.90
N GLU A 40 -8.29 -4.05 -1.41
CA GLU A 40 -7.26 -4.65 -0.57
C GLU A 40 -5.91 -4.69 -1.30
N ASN A 41 -4.82 -4.37 -0.60
CA ASN A 41 -3.43 -4.33 -1.09
C ASN A 41 -2.90 -5.72 -1.50
N CYS A 42 -3.44 -6.25 -2.59
CA CYS A 42 -3.17 -7.57 -3.12
C CYS A 42 -1.95 -7.56 -4.04
N LEU A 43 -0.89 -8.27 -3.67
CA LEU A 43 0.24 -8.49 -4.59
C LEU A 43 -0.14 -9.48 -5.72
N PRO A 44 0.31 -9.26 -6.96
CA PRO A 44 -0.06 -10.08 -8.11
C PRO A 44 0.55 -11.49 -8.06
N ASN A 45 1.85 -11.61 -7.80
CA ASN A 45 2.48 -12.91 -7.61
C ASN A 45 2.07 -13.49 -6.25
N LYS A 46 1.39 -14.64 -6.25
CA LYS A 46 0.99 -15.34 -5.03
C LYS A 46 2.12 -16.22 -4.55
N VAL A 47 2.52 -16.04 -3.29
CA VAL A 47 3.62 -16.78 -2.67
C VAL A 47 3.08 -17.50 -1.43
N SER A 48 3.27 -18.82 -1.37
CA SER A 48 3.04 -19.61 -0.16
C SER A 48 4.34 -20.29 0.26
N LEU A 49 4.64 -20.17 1.56
CA LEU A 49 5.80 -20.76 2.22
C LEU A 49 5.28 -21.67 3.33
N HIS A 50 5.87 -22.84 3.53
CA HIS A 50 5.49 -23.78 4.59
C HIS A 50 6.64 -24.72 4.96
N PHE A 51 6.74 -25.10 6.24
CA PHE A 51 7.61 -26.17 6.67
C PHE A 51 6.87 -27.52 6.61
N ALA A 52 7.55 -28.58 6.18
CA ALA A 52 6.99 -29.93 6.11
C ALA A 52 6.61 -30.51 7.50
N SER A 53 7.23 -30.00 8.58
CA SER A 53 6.75 -30.12 9.95
C SER A 53 6.81 -28.76 10.66
N GLN A 54 5.77 -28.45 11.45
CA GLN A 54 5.70 -27.21 12.23
C GLN A 54 6.44 -27.30 13.58
N GLU A 55 6.82 -28.51 14.01
CA GLU A 55 7.65 -28.73 15.20
C GLU A 55 8.78 -29.72 14.86
N GLY A 56 9.96 -29.53 15.46
CA GLY A 56 11.12 -30.39 15.25
C GLY A 56 12.13 -30.28 16.39
N LEU A 57 13.04 -31.25 16.46
CA LEU A 57 14.12 -31.24 17.45
C LEU A 57 15.25 -30.29 17.00
N PRO A 58 15.97 -29.66 17.94
CA PRO A 58 17.26 -29.03 17.66
C PRO A 58 18.20 -29.96 16.87
N SER A 59 18.98 -29.41 15.94
CA SER A 59 19.91 -30.15 15.06
C SER A 59 19.26 -31.19 14.11
N SER A 60 17.92 -31.30 14.06
CA SER A 60 17.24 -32.19 13.12
C SER A 60 16.95 -31.52 11.77
N ASN A 61 16.90 -32.31 10.69
CA ASN A 61 16.59 -31.80 9.36
C ASN A 61 15.08 -31.67 9.15
N THR A 62 14.68 -30.57 8.51
CA THR A 62 13.32 -30.30 8.03
C THR A 62 13.37 -29.76 6.60
N ARG A 63 12.21 -29.62 5.97
CA ARG A 63 12.09 -29.09 4.60
C ARG A 63 11.23 -27.84 4.60
N LEU A 64 11.75 -26.80 3.96
CA LEU A 64 11.02 -25.57 3.65
C LEU A 64 10.53 -25.64 2.20
N GLN A 65 9.21 -25.58 2.02
CA GLN A 65 8.52 -25.73 0.75
C GLN A 65 7.93 -24.37 0.32
N LEU A 66 8.23 -23.96 -0.91
CA LEU A 66 7.88 -22.68 -1.49
C LEU A 66 7.10 -22.91 -2.80
N HIS A 67 5.92 -22.31 -2.92
CA HIS A 67 5.11 -22.33 -4.12
C HIS A 67 4.74 -20.90 -4.56
N THR A 68 4.96 -20.58 -5.83
CA THR A 68 4.78 -19.24 -6.42
C THR A 68 4.69 -19.33 -7.95
N SER A 69 4.63 -18.20 -8.67
CA SER A 69 4.65 -18.22 -10.14
C SER A 69 5.93 -18.90 -10.68
N PRO A 70 5.85 -19.73 -11.75
CA PRO A 70 7.00 -20.39 -12.35
C PRO A 70 8.17 -19.45 -12.67
N ARG A 71 9.40 -19.94 -12.47
CA ARG A 71 10.66 -19.20 -12.75
C ARG A 71 10.83 -17.90 -11.96
N SER A 72 10.08 -17.71 -10.86
CA SER A 72 10.33 -16.61 -9.93
C SER A 72 11.72 -16.72 -9.27
N LEU A 73 12.30 -15.58 -8.91
CA LEU A 73 13.44 -15.50 -8.01
C LEU A 73 12.94 -15.01 -6.63
N CYS A 74 13.23 -15.77 -5.58
CA CYS A 74 12.68 -15.53 -4.25
C CYS A 74 13.77 -15.43 -3.19
N ALA A 75 13.68 -14.42 -2.33
CA ALA A 75 14.48 -14.30 -1.12
C ALA A 75 13.72 -14.90 0.06
N LEU A 76 14.39 -15.77 0.82
CA LEU A 76 13.91 -16.47 2.00
C LEU A 76 14.61 -15.92 3.24
N ARG A 77 13.86 -15.50 4.26
CA ARG A 77 14.41 -15.22 5.59
C ARG A 77 13.74 -16.07 6.67
N ALA A 78 14.51 -16.47 7.68
CA ALA A 78 13.99 -17.02 8.93
C ALA A 78 14.77 -16.47 10.12
N VAL A 79 14.06 -15.93 11.12
CA VAL A 79 14.63 -15.29 12.31
C VAL A 79 14.02 -15.85 13.59
N ASP A 80 14.73 -15.72 14.71
CA ASP A 80 14.18 -16.05 16.02
C ASP A 80 13.07 -15.06 16.40
N LYS A 81 11.96 -15.56 16.96
CA LYS A 81 10.85 -14.72 17.44
C LYS A 81 11.26 -13.61 18.39
N SER A 82 12.29 -13.81 19.22
CA SER A 82 12.84 -12.79 20.12
C SER A 82 13.34 -11.54 19.36
N VAL A 83 13.94 -11.71 18.17
CA VAL A 83 14.39 -10.60 17.31
C VAL A 83 13.21 -9.73 16.87
N LEU A 84 12.11 -10.38 16.47
CA LEU A 84 10.87 -9.70 16.06
C LEU A 84 10.16 -8.99 17.23
N LEU A 85 10.41 -9.39 18.48
CA LEU A 85 9.92 -8.68 19.67
C LEU A 85 10.72 -7.39 19.97
N VAL A 86 11.94 -7.26 19.43
CA VAL A 86 12.74 -6.02 19.57
C VAL A 86 12.30 -4.95 18.56
N LYS A 87 11.96 -5.36 17.33
CA LYS A 87 11.43 -4.46 16.28
C LYS A 87 10.39 -5.15 15.38
N PRO A 88 9.10 -5.13 15.77
CA PRO A 88 8.03 -5.67 14.92
C PRO A 88 7.70 -4.77 13.72
N GLU A 89 8.06 -3.48 13.77
CA GLU A 89 7.73 -2.49 12.74
C GLU A 89 8.61 -2.58 11.47
N ASP A 90 9.71 -3.36 11.51
CA ASP A 90 10.57 -3.67 10.36
C ASP A 90 10.05 -4.88 9.53
N GLU A 91 8.85 -5.42 9.82
CA GLU A 91 8.21 -6.47 8.99
C GLU A 91 7.65 -5.90 7.68
N VAL A 92 8.29 -6.27 6.54
CA VAL A 92 7.76 -5.97 5.20
C VAL A 92 6.36 -6.56 5.05
N SER A 93 5.39 -5.68 4.82
CA SER A 93 3.97 -5.96 4.64
C SER A 93 3.48 -5.46 3.28
N ALA A 94 2.35 -5.96 2.78
CA ALA A 94 1.80 -5.49 1.51
C ALA A 94 1.54 -3.97 1.53
N SER A 95 1.01 -3.43 2.63
CA SER A 95 0.89 -1.98 2.87
C SER A 95 2.22 -1.27 2.69
N SER A 96 3.30 -1.71 3.35
CA SER A 96 4.61 -1.06 3.22
C SER A 96 5.15 -1.03 1.78
N VAL A 97 4.82 -2.03 0.95
CA VAL A 97 5.19 -2.06 -0.47
C VAL A 97 4.34 -1.09 -1.30
N TYR A 98 3.03 -1.05 -1.08
CA TYR A 98 2.14 -0.04 -1.69
C TYR A 98 2.48 1.38 -1.21
N ASP A 99 3.04 1.53 -0.01
CA ASP A 99 3.41 2.83 0.55
C ASP A 99 4.64 3.48 -0.11
N LEU A 100 5.49 2.69 -0.76
CA LEU A 100 6.61 3.16 -1.58
C LEU A 100 6.19 3.68 -2.96
N LEU A 101 4.93 3.50 -3.38
CA LEU A 101 4.43 3.99 -4.67
C LEU A 101 4.26 5.51 -4.63
N GLN A 102 5.04 6.20 -5.48
CA GLN A 102 5.09 7.68 -5.54
C GLN A 102 3.75 8.34 -5.95
N LEU A 103 2.85 7.58 -6.57
CA LEU A 103 1.57 8.06 -7.11
C LEU A 103 0.47 7.01 -6.89
N LYS A 104 -0.02 6.90 -5.65
CA LYS A 104 -1.13 6.01 -5.29
C LYS A 104 -2.48 6.51 -5.81
N GLU A 105 -2.61 7.82 -5.98
CA GLU A 105 -3.83 8.50 -6.38
C GLU A 105 -3.49 9.82 -7.10
N ILE A 106 -4.31 10.19 -8.09
CA ILE A 106 -4.35 11.52 -8.69
C ILE A 106 -5.65 12.19 -8.23
N ARG A 107 -5.62 13.44 -7.75
CA ARG A 107 -6.82 14.25 -7.47
C ARG A 107 -6.65 15.65 -8.05
N GLY A 108 -7.58 16.07 -8.91
CA GLY A 108 -7.49 17.38 -9.55
C GLY A 108 -6.30 17.49 -10.53
N TYR A 109 -5.99 18.72 -10.91
CA TYR A 109 -4.82 19.06 -11.73
C TYR A 109 -3.65 19.61 -10.90
N ARG A 110 -3.49 19.16 -9.65
CA ARG A 110 -2.36 19.54 -8.79
C ARG A 110 -1.27 18.47 -8.85
N PHE A 111 -0.07 18.86 -9.28
CA PHE A 111 1.11 18.00 -9.24
C PHE A 111 2.22 18.68 -8.44
N LYS A 112 2.45 18.19 -7.22
CA LYS A 112 3.33 18.83 -6.21
C LYS A 112 2.86 20.28 -5.96
N ASP A 113 3.70 21.25 -6.31
CA ASP A 113 3.45 22.69 -6.16
C ASP A 113 2.87 23.33 -7.42
N TYR A 114 2.78 22.58 -8.53
CA TYR A 114 2.19 23.06 -9.77
C TYR A 114 0.67 22.86 -9.77
N TYR A 115 -0.06 23.95 -10.06
CA TYR A 115 -1.46 23.91 -10.44
C TYR A 115 -1.55 23.95 -11.97
N LEU A 116 -2.16 22.92 -12.57
CA LEU A 116 -2.18 22.70 -14.02
C LEU A 116 -3.58 22.86 -14.62
N GLU A 117 -4.48 23.54 -13.92
CA GLU A 117 -5.73 24.03 -14.53
C GLU A 117 -5.43 25.24 -15.42
N GLU A 118 -6.22 25.39 -16.48
CA GLU A 118 -6.14 26.50 -17.44
C GLU A 118 -7.38 27.38 -17.26
N ASP A 119 -7.25 28.70 -17.41
CA ASP A 119 -8.37 29.63 -17.30
C ASP A 119 -9.46 29.29 -18.34
N SER A 120 -10.72 29.26 -17.92
CA SER A 120 -11.85 28.98 -18.82
C SER A 120 -11.97 30.08 -19.88
N ALA A 121 -11.64 29.74 -21.13
CA ALA A 121 -11.85 30.58 -22.30
C ALA A 121 -13.34 30.78 -22.67
N ASN A 122 -14.27 30.10 -22.00
CA ASN A 122 -15.71 30.27 -22.23
C ASN A 122 -16.19 31.64 -21.70
N PRO A 123 -16.96 32.41 -22.49
CA PRO A 123 -17.50 33.69 -22.05
C PRO A 123 -18.52 33.50 -20.92
N CYS A 124 -18.52 34.42 -19.95
CA CYS A 124 -19.50 34.41 -18.88
C CYS A 124 -20.89 34.86 -19.36
N VAL A 125 -21.93 34.38 -18.68
CA VAL A 125 -23.34 34.67 -18.95
C VAL A 125 -23.84 35.79 -18.03
N SER A 126 -24.65 36.70 -18.57
CA SER A 126 -25.33 37.74 -17.79
C SER A 126 -26.61 37.20 -17.14
N LEU A 127 -26.81 37.52 -15.85
CA LEU A 127 -28.04 37.24 -15.11
C LEU A 127 -29.10 38.32 -15.37
N ASP A 128 -29.48 38.51 -16.63
CA ASP A 128 -30.53 39.45 -17.01
C ASP A 128 -31.91 38.95 -16.55
N ASN A 129 -32.71 39.84 -15.94
CA ASN A 129 -34.04 39.49 -15.46
C ASN A 129 -35.00 39.21 -16.63
N ILE A 130 -35.61 38.02 -16.65
CA ILE A 130 -36.52 37.60 -17.72
C ILE A 130 -37.96 37.96 -17.35
N LEU A 131 -38.65 38.72 -18.20
CA LEU A 131 -40.09 38.99 -18.03
C LEU A 131 -40.91 37.95 -18.80
N LEU A 132 -41.59 37.05 -18.09
CA LEU A 132 -42.42 35.98 -18.67
C LEU A 132 -43.84 36.07 -18.08
N ASN A 133 -44.84 36.24 -18.96
CA ASN A 133 -46.26 36.33 -18.60
C ASN A 133 -46.58 37.38 -17.50
N GLY A 134 -45.79 38.46 -17.43
CA GLY A 134 -45.94 39.52 -16.41
C GLY A 134 -45.20 39.25 -15.09
N PHE A 135 -44.59 38.08 -14.91
CA PHE A 135 -43.72 37.78 -13.78
C PHE A 135 -42.26 38.08 -14.14
N LEU A 136 -41.52 38.59 -13.14
CA LEU A 136 -40.09 38.84 -13.24
C LEU A 136 -39.32 37.64 -12.69
N TYR A 137 -38.54 36.98 -13.53
CA TYR A 137 -37.67 35.88 -13.15
C TYR A 137 -36.24 36.40 -13.05
N THR A 138 -35.76 36.55 -11.82
CA THR A 138 -34.33 36.77 -11.54
C THR A 138 -33.63 35.41 -11.53
N PRO A 139 -32.73 35.11 -12.48
CA PRO A 139 -31.98 33.86 -12.47
C PRO A 139 -31.00 33.85 -11.29
N ILE A 140 -30.93 32.71 -10.60
CA ILE A 140 -30.01 32.46 -9.47
C ILE A 140 -28.71 31.85 -9.99
N SER A 141 -27.60 32.08 -9.28
CA SER A 141 -26.33 31.43 -9.60
C SER A 141 -26.33 29.95 -9.13
N PRO A 142 -25.82 28.99 -9.92
CA PRO A 142 -25.55 27.62 -9.47
C PRO A 142 -24.26 27.57 -8.61
N ASP A 143 -24.19 28.44 -7.60
CA ASP A 143 -23.07 28.53 -6.67
C ASP A 143 -23.16 27.35 -5.68
N GLY A 144 -22.14 26.48 -5.69
CA GLY A 144 -22.12 25.25 -4.89
C GLY A 144 -22.60 23.99 -5.62
N GLU A 145 -23.19 24.10 -6.82
CA GLU A 145 -23.43 22.95 -7.69
C GLU A 145 -22.14 22.60 -8.47
N GLY A 146 -21.73 21.33 -8.49
CA GLY A 146 -20.61 20.86 -9.30
C GLY A 146 -21.05 20.42 -10.69
N ASP A 147 -20.16 20.51 -11.68
CA ASP A 147 -20.45 20.10 -13.06
C ASP A 147 -19.72 18.81 -13.49
N ALA A 148 -19.93 18.38 -14.75
CA ALA A 148 -19.29 17.17 -15.26
C ALA A 148 -17.77 17.34 -15.46
N TYR A 149 -17.28 18.57 -15.68
CA TYR A 149 -15.85 18.87 -15.70
C TYR A 149 -15.24 18.80 -14.30
N ASP A 150 -15.91 19.27 -13.24
CA ASP A 150 -15.45 19.12 -11.86
C ASP A 150 -15.22 17.64 -11.51
N ILE A 151 -16.16 16.76 -11.90
CA ILE A 151 -16.03 15.30 -11.74
C ILE A 151 -14.81 14.77 -12.52
N LEU A 152 -14.65 15.12 -13.79
CA LEU A 152 -13.52 14.69 -14.63
C LEU A 152 -12.17 15.20 -14.08
N LYS A 153 -12.16 16.42 -13.53
CA LYS A 153 -11.03 17.05 -12.85
C LYS A 153 -10.68 16.32 -11.56
N GLU A 154 -11.64 15.99 -10.69
CA GLU A 154 -11.38 15.21 -9.47
C GLU A 154 -10.75 13.85 -9.78
N LEU A 155 -11.20 13.19 -10.85
CA LEU A 155 -10.61 11.94 -11.36
C LEU A 155 -9.17 12.10 -11.91
N GLY A 156 -8.71 13.34 -12.14
CA GLY A 156 -7.40 13.66 -12.71
C GLY A 156 -7.35 13.69 -14.25
N LEU A 157 -8.51 13.73 -14.92
CA LEU A 157 -8.64 13.50 -16.36
C LEU A 157 -8.88 14.81 -17.14
N LYS A 158 -7.88 15.30 -17.86
CA LYS A 158 -8.09 16.35 -18.88
C LYS A 158 -8.81 15.74 -20.10
N VAL A 159 -10.05 16.16 -20.33
CA VAL A 159 -10.91 15.67 -21.41
C VAL A 159 -11.09 16.73 -22.50
N PHE A 160 -10.76 16.36 -23.74
CA PHE A 160 -11.04 17.17 -24.92
C PHE A 160 -12.35 16.70 -25.56
N THR A 161 -13.36 17.57 -25.60
CA THR A 161 -14.69 17.24 -26.14
C THR A 161 -15.38 18.46 -26.75
N SER A 162 -16.30 18.24 -27.68
CA SER A 162 -17.24 19.23 -28.20
C SER A 162 -18.57 19.28 -27.41
N SER A 163 -18.70 18.44 -26.38
CA SER A 163 -19.89 18.39 -25.50
C SER A 163 -19.77 19.39 -24.35
N LYS A 164 -20.92 19.83 -23.81
CA LYS A 164 -20.99 20.73 -22.66
C LYS A 164 -20.69 19.93 -21.38
N ILE A 165 -19.46 20.07 -20.87
CA ILE A 165 -19.06 19.50 -19.57
C ILE A 165 -19.03 20.54 -18.45
N HIS A 166 -18.90 21.82 -18.79
CA HIS A 166 -18.89 22.94 -17.84
C HIS A 166 -20.29 23.52 -17.63
N LYS A 167 -20.60 23.94 -16.40
CA LYS A 167 -21.73 24.84 -16.12
C LYS A 167 -21.44 26.25 -16.65
N PRO A 168 -22.47 27.05 -17.02
CA PRO A 168 -22.28 28.43 -17.43
C PRO A 168 -21.70 29.26 -16.28
N GLN A 169 -20.52 29.83 -16.50
CA GLN A 169 -19.92 30.81 -15.58
C GLN A 169 -20.69 32.12 -15.65
N ILE A 170 -20.96 32.75 -14.51
CA ILE A 170 -21.72 34.01 -14.42
C ILE A 170 -20.77 35.19 -14.28
N CYS A 171 -21.11 36.31 -14.92
CA CYS A 171 -20.31 37.54 -14.87
C CYS A 171 -20.39 38.23 -13.48
N GLN A 172 -19.64 37.74 -12.49
CA GLN A 172 -19.62 38.28 -11.13
C GLN A 172 -19.02 39.69 -11.06
N HIS A 173 -19.69 40.61 -10.34
CA HIS A 173 -19.19 41.94 -10.00
C HIS A 173 -18.78 41.99 -8.52
N TYR A 174 -17.62 41.43 -8.18
CA TYR A 174 -17.08 41.49 -6.81
C TYR A 174 -16.23 42.73 -6.56
N THR A 175 -16.71 43.63 -5.72
CA THR A 175 -15.89 44.67 -5.07
C THR A 175 -14.95 44.00 -4.08
N GLY A 176 -13.66 43.92 -4.42
CA GLY A 176 -12.68 43.13 -3.69
C GLY A 176 -12.35 43.63 -2.28
N HIS A 177 -12.70 42.84 -1.27
CA HIS A 177 -12.14 42.93 0.08
C HIS A 177 -11.36 41.64 0.38
N MET A 178 -10.08 41.64 0.02
CA MET A 178 -9.14 40.59 0.44
C MET A 178 -8.74 40.82 1.90
N MET A 179 -8.63 39.75 2.69
CA MET A 179 -8.11 39.79 4.06
C MET A 179 -7.01 38.73 4.21
N GLU A 180 -5.78 39.19 4.45
CA GLU A 180 -4.61 38.33 4.54
C GLU A 180 -4.64 37.41 5.78
N ARG A 181 -4.00 36.24 5.68
CA ARG A 181 -3.86 35.28 6.77
C ARG A 181 -2.39 34.96 7.00
N SER A 182 -1.78 35.68 7.94
CA SER A 182 -0.38 35.49 8.31
C SER A 182 -0.16 34.16 9.03
N TYR A 183 0.65 33.27 8.44
CA TYR A 183 1.25 32.14 9.14
C TYR A 183 2.54 32.59 9.84
N SER A 184 2.75 32.12 11.07
CA SER A 184 4.00 32.27 11.81
C SER A 184 4.35 30.92 12.47
N GLY A 185 5.59 30.46 12.31
CA GLY A 185 6.09 29.21 12.86
C GLY A 185 7.48 29.36 13.47
N SER A 186 7.92 28.39 14.28
CA SER A 186 9.21 28.42 14.99
C SER A 186 9.68 27.01 15.41
N ILE A 187 11.00 26.90 15.71
CA ILE A 187 11.79 25.66 15.93
C ILE A 187 13.12 26.03 16.68
N SER A 188 13.89 25.15 17.32
CA SER A 188 13.80 23.67 17.47
C SER A 188 13.57 23.24 18.95
N ALA A 189 14.31 22.40 19.69
CA ALA A 189 15.61 21.69 19.55
C ALA A 189 15.67 20.39 20.40
N LEU A 190 16.78 19.63 20.32
CA LEU A 190 17.01 18.36 21.03
C LEU A 190 17.58 18.55 22.46
N GLY A 191 17.56 17.46 23.25
CA GLY A 191 18.46 17.22 24.38
C GLY A 191 18.63 15.72 24.66
N LEU A 192 19.87 15.21 24.67
CA LEU A 192 20.27 13.83 24.97
C LEU A 192 21.18 13.82 26.22
N VAL A 193 21.13 12.76 27.05
CA VAL A 193 22.17 12.45 28.06
C VAL A 193 22.30 10.93 28.31
N GLU A 194 23.56 10.48 28.38
CA GLU A 194 24.09 9.12 28.57
C GLU A 194 25.22 9.17 29.63
N ASP A 195 25.62 8.13 30.39
CA ASP A 195 25.13 6.77 30.70
C ASP A 195 25.90 6.27 31.97
N SER A 196 25.54 5.13 32.61
CA SER A 196 26.45 4.49 33.58
C SER A 196 26.31 2.96 33.77
N ASP A 197 27.37 2.25 33.38
CA ASP A 197 27.64 0.80 33.52
C ASP A 197 28.06 0.34 34.95
N TYR A 198 27.99 -0.97 35.25
CA TYR A 198 28.72 -1.65 36.34
C TYR A 198 28.93 -3.17 36.12
N THR A 199 30.20 -3.58 35.98
CA THR A 199 30.68 -4.98 36.02
C THR A 199 30.82 -5.52 37.46
N MET A 200 31.02 -6.82 37.82
CA MET A 200 31.51 -8.08 37.19
C MET A 200 30.97 -9.30 38.07
N MET A 201 31.36 -10.60 38.09
CA MET A 201 32.48 -11.45 37.59
C MET A 201 32.16 -12.99 37.59
N LYS A 202 33.19 -13.80 37.28
CA LYS A 202 33.45 -15.27 37.36
C LYS A 202 33.06 -16.01 38.68
N GLN A 203 33.08 -17.36 38.85
CA GLN A 203 33.54 -18.58 38.09
C GLN A 203 32.76 -19.84 38.64
N ILE A 204 32.75 -21.09 38.11
CA ILE A 204 33.79 -22.17 37.96
C ILE A 204 33.26 -23.27 37.00
N ASP A 205 34.15 -24.13 36.47
CA ASP A 205 33.95 -25.26 35.54
C ASP A 205 33.75 -26.65 36.21
N VAL A 206 32.95 -27.54 35.59
CA VAL A 206 33.00 -29.03 35.72
C VAL A 206 32.60 -29.64 34.36
N GLY A 207 33.33 -30.64 33.87
CA GLY A 207 33.26 -31.12 32.47
C GLY A 207 32.21 -32.18 32.09
N ASP A 208 32.08 -32.35 30.77
CA ASP A 208 30.97 -33.04 30.08
C ASP A 208 31.03 -34.59 30.04
N PRO A 209 29.88 -35.29 30.06
CA PRO A 209 29.67 -36.52 29.29
C PRO A 209 29.39 -36.19 27.80
N VAL A 210 29.50 -37.14 26.88
CA VAL A 210 29.26 -36.87 25.45
C VAL A 210 27.76 -36.74 25.13
N GLU A 211 27.21 -35.57 25.43
CA GLU A 211 25.98 -35.06 24.82
C GLU A 211 26.30 -34.37 23.48
N THR A 212 25.29 -34.20 22.63
CA THR A 212 25.35 -33.28 21.48
C THR A 212 25.27 -31.84 21.99
N VAL A 213 26.38 -31.33 22.54
CA VAL A 213 26.48 -29.98 23.11
C VAL A 213 26.08 -28.94 22.06
N ARG A 214 24.91 -28.32 22.29
CA ARG A 214 24.35 -27.21 21.53
C ARG A 214 25.36 -26.07 21.38
N LYS A 215 25.61 -25.63 20.14
CA LYS A 215 26.64 -24.65 19.78
C LYS A 215 26.16 -23.59 18.78
N TYR A 216 25.11 -23.85 18.01
CA TYR A 216 24.64 -22.95 16.96
C TYR A 216 23.36 -22.21 17.37
N PHE A 217 23.56 -21.03 17.96
CA PHE A 217 22.50 -20.12 18.43
C PHE A 217 22.53 -18.79 17.63
N PRO A 218 22.10 -18.77 16.35
CA PRO A 218 22.02 -17.54 15.58
C PRO A 218 20.75 -16.74 15.90
N GLU A 219 20.73 -15.45 15.56
CA GLU A 219 19.50 -14.64 15.53
C GLU A 219 18.73 -14.81 14.21
N THR A 220 19.46 -15.10 13.11
CA THR A 220 18.93 -15.36 11.77
C THR A 220 19.39 -16.75 11.30
N TRP A 221 18.44 -17.62 10.97
CA TRP A 221 18.68 -19.01 10.56
C TRP A 221 18.78 -19.17 9.03
N ILE A 222 17.85 -18.58 8.28
CA ILE A 222 17.80 -18.66 6.82
C ILE A 222 17.95 -17.25 6.25
N TRP A 223 18.82 -17.10 5.26
CA TRP A 223 19.00 -15.86 4.51
C TRP A 223 19.47 -16.19 3.08
N GLU A 224 18.57 -16.76 2.29
CA GLU A 224 18.88 -17.44 1.03
C GLU A 224 18.11 -16.88 -0.16
N VAL A 225 18.63 -17.05 -1.37
CA VAL A 225 17.94 -16.67 -2.61
C VAL A 225 17.81 -17.90 -3.52
N VAL A 226 16.57 -18.31 -3.78
CA VAL A 226 16.24 -19.51 -4.55
C VAL A 226 15.54 -19.17 -5.87
N SER A 227 15.88 -19.90 -6.92
CA SER A 227 15.14 -19.89 -8.18
C SER A 227 14.06 -20.98 -8.18
N VAL A 228 12.87 -20.61 -8.63
CA VAL A 228 11.69 -21.49 -8.63
C VAL A 228 11.58 -22.24 -9.95
N ASN A 229 11.13 -23.49 -9.91
CA ASN A 229 11.07 -24.35 -11.09
C ASN A 229 9.98 -23.91 -12.10
N SER A 230 9.85 -24.64 -13.21
CA SER A 230 8.84 -24.41 -14.26
C SER A 230 7.40 -24.72 -13.85
N GLU A 231 7.18 -25.35 -12.70
CA GLU A 231 5.88 -25.72 -12.14
C GLU A 231 5.42 -24.74 -11.03
N GLY A 232 6.30 -23.84 -10.60
CA GLY A 232 6.06 -22.91 -9.49
C GLY A 232 6.59 -23.38 -8.13
N ASN A 233 7.28 -24.53 -8.07
CA ASN A 233 7.76 -25.14 -6.83
C ASN A 233 9.27 -24.91 -6.59
N ALA A 234 9.65 -24.79 -5.32
CA ALA A 234 11.00 -24.95 -4.82
C ALA A 234 10.98 -25.61 -3.43
N GLU A 235 11.97 -26.45 -3.15
CA GLU A 235 12.15 -27.10 -1.84
C GLU A 235 13.58 -26.88 -1.35
N LEU A 236 13.75 -26.60 -0.07
CA LEU A 236 15.03 -26.41 0.59
C LEU A 236 15.09 -27.30 1.84
N ASP A 237 15.95 -28.32 1.83
CA ASP A 237 16.25 -29.12 3.01
C ASP A 237 17.20 -28.32 3.93
N VAL A 238 16.79 -28.10 5.18
CA VAL A 238 17.49 -27.25 6.16
C VAL A 238 17.60 -27.93 7.52
N THR A 239 18.72 -27.74 8.21
CA THR A 239 18.90 -28.21 9.60
C THR A 239 18.38 -27.15 10.57
N ILE A 240 17.53 -27.55 11.52
CA ILE A 240 17.00 -26.69 12.58
C ILE A 240 18.15 -26.31 13.55
N PRO A 241 18.33 -25.02 13.91
CA PRO A 241 19.41 -24.61 14.83
C PRO A 241 19.24 -25.16 16.25
N ASP A 242 20.26 -24.92 17.09
CA ASP A 242 20.25 -25.44 18.46
C ASP A 242 19.38 -24.61 19.43
N THR A 243 18.92 -23.42 19.01
CA THR A 243 18.02 -22.56 19.79
C THR A 243 16.64 -23.20 19.92
N ILE A 244 16.22 -23.47 21.17
CA ILE A 244 14.87 -23.95 21.50
C ILE A 244 13.94 -22.73 21.51
N THR A 245 13.27 -22.49 20.37
CA THR A 245 12.57 -21.24 20.06
C THR A 245 11.43 -21.47 19.06
N GLU A 246 10.72 -20.40 18.72
CA GLU A 246 9.83 -20.37 17.56
C GLU A 246 10.48 -19.55 16.44
N TRP A 247 10.95 -20.22 15.40
CA TRP A 247 11.49 -19.61 14.19
C TRP A 247 10.35 -19.03 13.35
N LYS A 248 10.48 -17.77 12.94
CA LYS A 248 9.52 -17.07 12.06
C LYS A 248 10.15 -16.87 10.70
N ALA A 249 9.51 -17.40 9.66
CA ALA A 249 10.04 -17.40 8.30
C ALA A 249 9.05 -16.80 7.30
N ASN A 250 9.54 -15.97 6.38
CA ASN A 250 8.76 -15.47 5.25
C ASN A 250 9.64 -15.30 4.00
N ALA A 251 8.98 -15.11 2.86
CA ALA A 251 9.62 -14.96 1.56
C ALA A 251 9.05 -13.76 0.80
N PHE A 252 9.86 -13.12 -0.04
CA PHE A 252 9.36 -12.32 -1.15
C PHE A 252 9.89 -12.87 -2.48
N CYS A 253 9.08 -12.77 -3.53
CA CYS A 253 9.35 -13.32 -4.85
C CYS A 253 9.18 -12.26 -5.94
N THR A 254 9.99 -12.39 -6.98
CA THR A 254 9.95 -11.55 -8.19
C THR A 254 9.82 -12.42 -9.42
N SER A 255 8.91 -12.06 -10.32
CA SER A 255 8.68 -12.71 -11.61
C SER A 255 8.57 -11.64 -12.70
N THR A 256 9.11 -11.94 -13.89
CA THR A 256 8.88 -11.10 -15.09
C THR A 256 7.42 -11.10 -15.52
N ASP A 257 6.72 -12.21 -15.28
CA ASP A 257 5.42 -12.51 -15.85
C ASP A 257 4.30 -12.17 -14.85
N ALA A 258 4.56 -12.36 -13.54
CA ALA A 258 3.60 -12.14 -12.45
C ALA A 258 3.98 -10.99 -11.47
N GLY A 259 5.13 -10.33 -11.65
CA GLY A 259 5.56 -9.22 -10.81
C GLY A 259 6.03 -9.64 -9.40
N PHE A 260 5.85 -8.75 -8.43
CA PHE A 260 6.26 -8.92 -7.04
C PHE A 260 5.21 -9.69 -6.21
N GLY A 261 5.67 -10.46 -5.22
CA GLY A 261 4.85 -11.22 -4.29
C GLY A 261 5.52 -11.37 -2.92
N LEU A 262 4.71 -11.58 -1.88
CA LEU A 262 5.14 -11.74 -0.49
C LEU A 262 4.38 -12.93 0.12
N SER A 263 5.05 -13.78 0.88
CA SER A 263 4.40 -14.86 1.64
C SER A 263 3.86 -14.36 2.98
N PRO A 264 2.82 -15.00 3.53
CA PRO A 264 2.56 -14.94 4.96
C PRO A 264 3.79 -15.39 5.76
N THR A 265 3.94 -14.87 6.99
CA THR A 265 4.96 -15.36 7.92
C THR A 265 4.51 -16.68 8.54
N VAL A 266 5.25 -17.75 8.26
CA VAL A 266 5.05 -19.09 8.83
C VAL A 266 6.01 -19.35 9.98
N SER A 267 5.75 -20.41 10.75
CA SER A 267 6.44 -20.69 12.01
C SER A 267 6.92 -22.14 12.08
N LEU A 268 8.10 -22.34 12.67
CA LEU A 268 8.60 -23.65 13.07
C LEU A 268 9.05 -23.59 14.53
N ARG A 269 8.57 -24.52 15.35
CA ARG A 269 8.93 -24.63 16.76
C ARG A 269 10.08 -25.62 16.92
N ALA A 270 11.26 -25.13 17.30
CA ALA A 270 12.35 -25.96 17.77
C ALA A 270 12.07 -26.30 19.24
N PHE A 271 11.73 -27.56 19.53
CA PHE A 271 11.32 -28.00 20.87
C PHE A 271 12.12 -29.21 21.34
N GLN A 272 12.44 -29.23 22.63
CA GLN A 272 13.06 -30.37 23.30
C GLN A 272 12.36 -30.57 24.66
N PRO A 273 11.82 -31.75 24.99
CA PRO A 273 11.03 -31.95 26.22
C PRO A 273 11.80 -31.75 27.54
N PHE A 274 13.12 -31.90 27.51
CA PHE A 274 14.03 -31.65 28.63
C PHE A 274 15.23 -30.87 28.13
N PHE A 275 15.51 -29.72 28.74
CA PHE A 275 16.68 -28.88 28.48
C PHE A 275 17.08 -28.13 29.77
N VAL A 276 18.27 -27.53 29.72
CA VAL A 276 18.86 -26.64 30.72
C VAL A 276 19.24 -25.33 30.03
#